data_AF-A0A354HHI9-F1
#
_entry.id   AF-A0A354HHI9-F1
#
_cell.length_a   1.000
_cell.length_b   1.000
_cell.length_c   1.000
_cell.angle_alpha   90.00
_cell.angle_beta   90.00
_cell.angle_gamma   90.00
#
_symmetry.space_group_name_H-M   'P 1'
#
loop_
_entity.id
_entity.type
_entity.pdbx_description
1 polymer ?
#
loop_
_entity_poly.entity_id
_entity_poly.type
_entity_poly.pdbx_seq_one_letter_code
_entity_poly.pdbx_strand_id
1 'polypeptide(L)'
;MTEPEKIEKGSVRLFTSGTDHTLVPEDGYSRFSYPKLIKLMKFDVRRYRINGFGNMMTMRTKGPFGMRLLTMSFMPFEGNSVPYLLTDIMEVGKKRLIFVEYYDCTSERSEQPLLKRVCEKYSGVPDYEEKPTWYIGERTGYSMIKSLEADSKVSLSEIAADSIRAYKKSAFSAGKSGENLAGLMKFRERMINEGNPSSDILKKVFGEKGAADFFKKCVMPEK
;
A
#
# COMPACT_ATOMS: atom_id res chain seq x y z
N MET A 1 -14.39 -16.40 3.16
CA MET A 1 -13.61 -15.22 2.74
C MET A 1 -13.26 -14.43 3.98
N THR A 2 -11.96 -14.26 4.26
CA THR A 2 -11.46 -13.51 5.43
C THR A 2 -11.74 -12.02 5.28
N GLU A 3 -11.62 -11.23 6.35
CA GLU A 3 -11.79 -9.77 6.27
C GLU A 3 -10.79 -9.13 5.28
N PRO A 4 -9.48 -9.45 5.30
CA PRO A 4 -8.53 -8.97 4.29
C PRO A 4 -8.92 -9.35 2.84
N GLU A 5 -9.46 -10.55 2.60
CA GLU A 5 -9.91 -10.95 1.26
C GLU A 5 -11.14 -10.13 0.80
N LYS A 6 -12.06 -9.81 1.72
CA LYS A 6 -13.20 -8.93 1.43
C LYS A 6 -12.72 -7.50 1.13
N ILE A 7 -11.79 -6.98 1.93
CA ILE A 7 -11.22 -5.64 1.74
C ILE A 7 -10.49 -5.57 0.41
N GLU A 8 -9.61 -6.53 0.09
CA GLU A 8 -8.93 -6.58 -1.20
C GLU A 8 -9.92 -6.51 -2.36
N LYS A 9 -10.94 -7.38 -2.38
CA LYS A 9 -11.92 -7.41 -3.46
C LYS A 9 -12.71 -6.10 -3.55
N GLY A 10 -13.08 -5.53 -2.40
CA GLY A 10 -13.76 -4.24 -2.31
C GLY A 10 -12.91 -3.09 -2.84
N SER A 11 -11.66 -3.01 -2.39
CA SER A 11 -10.66 -2.00 -2.78
C SER A 11 -10.32 -2.05 -4.26
N VAL A 12 -10.04 -3.25 -4.80
CA VAL A 12 -9.80 -3.43 -6.23
C VAL A 12 -11.01 -2.96 -7.02
N ARG A 13 -12.21 -3.43 -6.68
CA ARG A 13 -13.45 -3.00 -7.36
C ARG A 13 -13.64 -1.48 -7.27
N LEU A 14 -13.43 -0.90 -6.09
CA LEU A 14 -13.62 0.53 -5.87
C LEU A 14 -12.66 1.34 -6.74
N PHE A 15 -11.40 0.95 -6.76
CA PHE A 15 -10.35 1.69 -7.48
C PHE A 15 -10.46 1.51 -9.00
N THR A 16 -10.79 0.32 -9.50
CA THR A 16 -10.86 0.03 -10.94
C THR A 16 -12.23 0.25 -11.59
N SER A 17 -13.31 0.42 -10.80
CA SER A 17 -14.64 0.65 -11.35
C SER A 17 -14.70 1.92 -12.19
N GLY A 18 -15.14 1.82 -13.45
CA GLY A 18 -15.23 2.96 -14.37
C GLY A 18 -13.89 3.47 -14.90
N THR A 19 -12.81 2.69 -14.73
CA THR A 19 -11.48 2.97 -15.30
C THR A 19 -11.07 1.82 -16.21
N ASP A 20 -10.45 2.14 -17.34
CA ASP A 20 -9.77 1.11 -18.14
C ASP A 20 -8.55 0.57 -17.37
N HIS A 21 -8.46 -0.76 -17.26
CA HIS A 21 -7.42 -1.42 -16.49
C HIS A 21 -7.12 -2.82 -17.02
N THR A 22 -5.88 -3.27 -16.83
CA THR A 22 -5.42 -4.60 -17.21
C THR A 22 -4.76 -5.28 -16.01
N LEU A 23 -5.15 -6.53 -15.74
CA LEU A 23 -4.42 -7.40 -14.81
C LEU A 23 -3.09 -7.80 -15.46
N VAL A 24 -1.97 -7.48 -14.80
CA VAL A 24 -0.64 -7.90 -15.26
C VAL A 24 -0.53 -9.43 -15.13
N PRO A 25 -0.03 -10.14 -16.16
CA PRO A 25 0.12 -11.59 -16.10
C PRO A 25 0.92 -12.08 -14.89
N GLU A 26 0.61 -13.31 -14.48
CA GLU A 26 1.33 -13.96 -13.37
C GLU A 26 2.80 -14.22 -13.75
N ASP A 27 3.71 -14.01 -12.80
CA ASP A 27 5.13 -14.29 -12.93
C ASP A 27 5.72 -14.85 -11.62
N GLY A 28 7.05 -14.93 -11.53
CA GLY A 28 7.77 -15.42 -10.34
C GLY A 28 7.55 -14.60 -9.06
N TYR A 29 6.93 -13.42 -9.14
CA TYR A 29 6.55 -12.59 -8.00
C TYR A 29 5.07 -12.70 -7.64
N SER A 30 4.25 -13.37 -8.45
CA SER A 30 2.80 -13.49 -8.20
C SER A 30 2.46 -14.45 -7.06
N ARG A 31 3.20 -15.55 -6.90
CA ARG A 31 2.97 -16.50 -5.80
C ARG A 31 4.27 -17.07 -5.30
N PHE A 32 4.53 -16.92 -4.01
CA PHE A 32 5.76 -17.43 -3.40
C PHE A 32 5.55 -17.73 -1.91
N SER A 33 6.53 -18.38 -1.29
CA SER A 33 6.45 -18.77 0.11
C SER A 33 7.82 -18.82 0.79
N TYR A 34 7.84 -18.60 2.10
CA TYR A 34 9.05 -18.62 2.91
C TYR A 34 8.85 -19.28 4.28
N PRO A 35 9.82 -20.05 4.80
CA PRO A 35 10.94 -20.64 4.06
C PRO A 35 10.42 -21.58 2.95
N LYS A 36 11.16 -21.75 1.85
CA LYS A 36 10.68 -22.46 0.64
C LYS A 36 10.17 -23.89 0.90
N LEU A 37 10.80 -24.62 1.83
CA LEU A 37 10.48 -26.02 2.13
C LEU A 37 9.21 -26.17 2.97
N ILE A 38 9.11 -25.42 4.08
CA ILE A 38 8.01 -25.54 5.05
C ILE A 38 6.84 -24.57 4.78
N LYS A 39 7.04 -23.59 3.89
CA LYS A 39 6.03 -22.62 3.41
C LYS A 39 5.24 -21.93 4.53
N LEU A 40 5.95 -21.51 5.58
CA LEU A 40 5.38 -20.91 6.79
C LEU A 40 4.62 -19.60 6.49
N MET A 41 5.14 -18.82 5.55
CA MET A 41 4.51 -17.64 4.99
C MET A 41 4.20 -17.88 3.52
N LYS A 42 3.01 -17.51 3.09
CA LYS A 42 2.55 -17.61 1.70
C LYS A 42 2.12 -16.23 1.23
N PHE A 43 2.57 -15.87 0.04
CA PHE A 43 2.35 -14.57 -0.57
C PHE A 43 1.62 -14.76 -1.90
N ASP A 44 0.59 -13.95 -2.13
CA ASP A 44 -0.20 -13.90 -3.37
C ASP A 44 -0.30 -12.44 -3.80
N VAL A 45 0.36 -12.11 -4.90
CA VAL A 45 0.52 -10.75 -5.44
C VAL A 45 -0.24 -10.63 -6.75
N ARG A 46 -1.10 -9.62 -6.83
CA ARG A 46 -1.78 -9.20 -8.06
C ARG A 46 -1.39 -7.78 -8.40
N ARG A 47 -1.19 -7.51 -9.68
CA ARG A 47 -0.80 -6.18 -10.18
C ARG A 47 -1.73 -5.77 -11.29
N TYR A 48 -2.11 -4.50 -11.30
CA TYR A 48 -3.04 -3.92 -12.24
C TYR A 48 -2.40 -2.67 -12.82
N ARG A 49 -2.40 -2.56 -14.15
CA ARG A 49 -2.16 -1.27 -14.81
C ARG A 49 -3.50 -0.59 -15.00
N ILE A 50 -3.58 0.69 -14.63
CA ILE A 50 -4.81 1.49 -14.63
C ILE A 50 -4.55 2.74 -15.46
N ASN A 51 -5.24 2.85 -16.58
CA ASN A 51 -5.08 3.95 -17.53
C ASN A 51 -5.48 5.28 -16.89
N GLY A 52 -4.68 6.33 -17.07
CA GLY A 52 -4.90 7.65 -16.50
C GLY A 52 -4.34 7.85 -15.08
N PHE A 53 -3.75 6.80 -14.49
CA PHE A 53 -3.21 6.83 -13.13
C PHE A 53 -1.82 6.19 -13.05
N GLY A 54 -1.75 4.89 -13.30
CA GLY A 54 -0.52 4.15 -13.12
C GLY A 54 -0.72 2.69 -12.74
N ASN A 55 -0.12 2.26 -11.63
CA ASN A 55 -0.08 0.86 -11.22
C ASN A 55 -0.69 0.67 -9.82
N MET A 56 -1.42 -0.42 -9.64
CA MET A 56 -1.92 -0.87 -8.35
C MET A 56 -1.42 -2.29 -8.10
N MET A 57 -0.96 -2.58 -6.88
CA MET A 57 -0.60 -3.92 -6.43
C MET A 57 -1.40 -4.29 -5.19
N THR A 58 -1.83 -5.55 -5.10
CA THR A 58 -2.31 -6.17 -3.87
C THR A 58 -1.41 -7.35 -3.54
N MET A 59 -1.03 -7.50 -2.28
CA MET A 59 -0.27 -8.64 -1.78
C MET A 59 -0.94 -9.17 -0.53
N ARG A 60 -1.43 -10.41 -0.60
CA ARG A 60 -1.91 -11.14 0.56
C ARG A 60 -0.80 -11.99 1.13
N THR A 61 -0.57 -11.84 2.42
CA THR A 61 0.35 -12.67 3.18
C THR A 61 -0.43 -13.47 4.22
N LYS A 62 -0.24 -14.80 4.21
CA LYS A 62 -0.68 -15.70 5.29
C LYS A 62 0.56 -16.19 6.00
N GLY A 63 0.71 -15.87 7.28
CA GLY A 63 1.90 -16.20 8.07
C GLY A 63 1.62 -17.14 9.25
N PRO A 64 2.63 -17.38 10.10
CA PRO A 64 2.49 -18.23 11.26
C PRO A 64 1.47 -17.69 12.27
N PHE A 65 0.95 -18.57 13.12
CA PHE A 65 0.00 -18.24 14.20
C PHE A 65 -1.28 -17.52 13.75
N GLY A 66 -1.69 -17.76 12.50
CA GLY A 66 -2.91 -17.16 11.95
C GLY A 66 -2.75 -15.70 11.51
N MET A 67 -1.52 -15.17 11.45
CA MET A 67 -1.26 -13.83 10.91
C MET A 67 -1.77 -13.70 9.48
N ARG A 68 -2.48 -12.61 9.21
CA ARG A 68 -2.89 -12.21 7.86
C ARG A 68 -2.50 -10.76 7.65
N LEU A 69 -1.94 -10.48 6.47
CA LEU A 69 -1.61 -9.13 6.04
C LEU A 69 -2.11 -8.95 4.61
N LEU A 70 -2.77 -7.83 4.34
CA LEU A 70 -3.04 -7.34 3.00
C LEU A 70 -2.25 -6.04 2.83
N THR A 71 -1.33 -6.03 1.87
CA THR A 71 -0.64 -4.84 1.41
C THR A 71 -1.28 -4.39 0.11
N MET A 72 -1.56 -3.10 -0.03
CA MET A 72 -2.02 -2.49 -1.26
C MET A 72 -1.15 -1.28 -1.57
N SER A 73 -0.69 -1.19 -2.80
CA SER A 73 0.23 -0.15 -3.24
C SER A 73 -0.34 0.52 -4.48
N PHE A 74 -0.41 1.84 -4.48
CA PHE A 74 -1.01 2.65 -5.55
C PHE A 74 0.03 3.66 -6.04
N MET A 75 0.68 3.31 -7.15
CA MET A 75 1.79 4.05 -7.74
C MET A 75 1.28 4.93 -8.91
N PRO A 76 1.23 6.27 -8.76
CA PRO A 76 0.81 7.19 -9.82
C PRO A 76 1.92 7.38 -10.89
N PHE A 77 2.34 6.31 -11.57
CA PHE A 77 3.49 6.38 -12.49
C PHE A 77 3.24 7.26 -13.71
N GLU A 78 1.99 7.52 -14.08
CA GLU A 78 1.69 8.46 -15.16
C GLU A 78 1.87 9.93 -14.75
N GLY A 79 2.43 10.19 -13.57
CA GLY A 79 2.81 11.51 -13.10
C GLY A 79 1.66 12.31 -12.50
N ASN A 80 0.56 11.69 -12.08
CA ASN A 80 -0.52 12.41 -11.38
C ASN A 80 0.06 13.10 -10.13
N SER A 81 -0.31 14.36 -9.88
CA SER A 81 0.15 15.15 -8.73
C SER A 81 -0.60 14.74 -7.44
N VAL A 82 -0.45 13.47 -7.08
CA VAL A 82 -0.97 12.85 -5.87
C VAL A 82 0.13 12.05 -5.19
N PRO A 83 0.08 11.91 -3.86
CA PRO A 83 1.06 11.08 -3.15
C PRO A 83 0.99 9.62 -3.60
N TYR A 84 2.08 8.89 -3.43
CA TYR A 84 2.05 7.42 -3.41
C TYR A 84 1.25 6.94 -2.21
N LEU A 85 0.28 6.05 -2.43
CA LEU A 85 -0.50 5.44 -1.34
C LEU A 85 -0.03 4.00 -1.11
N LEU A 86 0.37 3.70 0.13
CA LEU A 86 0.59 2.37 0.65
C LEU A 86 -0.44 2.09 1.73
N THR A 87 -1.08 0.93 1.68
CA THR A 87 -2.05 0.50 2.69
C THR A 87 -1.73 -0.90 3.17
N ASP A 88 -1.40 -1.05 4.45
CA ASP A 88 -1.20 -2.34 5.09
C ASP A 88 -2.31 -2.62 6.10
N ILE A 89 -2.93 -3.79 5.99
CA ILE A 89 -4.05 -4.23 6.84
C ILE A 89 -3.67 -5.56 7.46
N MET A 90 -3.51 -5.58 8.78
CA MET A 90 -3.00 -6.72 9.51
C MET A 90 -4.01 -7.26 10.52
N GLU A 91 -4.20 -8.58 10.51
CA GLU A 91 -4.88 -9.33 11.57
C GLU A 91 -3.88 -10.26 12.27
N VAL A 92 -3.68 -10.07 13.57
CA VAL A 92 -2.88 -10.98 14.43
C VAL A 92 -3.62 -11.20 15.75
N GLY A 93 -4.13 -12.41 15.95
CA GLY A 93 -4.95 -12.73 17.12
C GLY A 93 -6.17 -11.81 17.20
N LYS A 94 -6.29 -11.02 18.27
CA LYS A 94 -7.35 -10.01 18.46
C LYS A 94 -7.00 -8.63 17.90
N LYS A 95 -5.72 -8.37 17.61
CA LYS A 95 -5.28 -7.07 17.10
C LYS A 95 -5.62 -6.91 15.64
N ARG A 96 -6.07 -5.72 15.28
CA ARG A 96 -6.44 -5.29 13.93
C ARG A 96 -5.73 -3.97 13.65
N LEU A 97 -4.80 -3.96 12.71
CA LEU A 97 -4.05 -2.76 12.36
C LEU A 97 -4.36 -2.34 10.93
N ILE A 98 -4.43 -1.04 10.70
CA ILE A 98 -4.43 -0.46 9.36
C ILE A 98 -3.45 0.70 9.29
N PHE A 99 -2.57 0.65 8.31
CA PHE A 99 -1.64 1.68 7.93
C PHE A 99 -2.18 2.24 6.61
N VAL A 100 -2.52 3.53 6.59
CA VAL A 100 -2.85 4.27 5.37
C VAL A 100 -1.81 5.36 5.22
N GLU A 101 -0.79 5.08 4.41
CA GLU A 101 0.41 5.89 4.30
C GLU A 101 0.43 6.61 2.97
N TYR A 102 0.58 7.94 3.02
CA TYR A 102 0.71 8.77 1.85
C TYR A 102 2.09 9.42 1.83
N TYR A 103 2.82 9.22 0.73
CA TYR A 103 4.13 9.79 0.49
C TYR A 103 4.05 10.80 -0.66
N ASP A 104 4.06 12.08 -0.32
CA ASP A 104 4.14 13.17 -1.29
C ASP A 104 5.61 13.56 -1.44
N CYS A 105 6.17 13.30 -2.62
CA CYS A 105 7.57 13.57 -2.91
C CYS A 105 7.78 14.85 -3.74
N THR A 106 6.78 15.73 -3.80
CA THR A 106 6.92 17.09 -4.33
C THR A 106 7.49 18.03 -3.27
N SER A 107 8.22 19.05 -3.71
CA SER A 107 8.79 20.08 -2.82
C SER A 107 7.71 20.89 -2.08
N GLU A 108 6.60 21.19 -2.74
CA GLU A 108 5.52 22.02 -2.18
C GLU A 108 4.46 21.24 -1.40
N ARG A 109 4.47 19.89 -1.46
CA ARG A 109 3.47 18.99 -0.88
C ARG A 109 2.03 19.41 -1.23
N SER A 110 1.54 18.91 -2.37
CA SER A 110 0.23 19.26 -2.92
C SER A 110 -0.90 19.14 -1.87
N GLU A 111 -1.80 20.11 -1.84
CA GLU A 111 -2.96 20.03 -0.95
C GLU A 111 -3.87 18.85 -1.31
N GLN A 112 -4.23 18.05 -0.30
CA GLN A 112 -5.11 16.90 -0.47
C GLN A 112 -6.33 17.00 0.48
N PRO A 113 -7.29 17.90 0.21
CA PRO A 113 -8.41 18.16 1.12
C PRO A 113 -9.31 16.93 1.33
N LEU A 114 -9.47 16.07 0.31
CA LEU A 114 -10.23 14.84 0.43
C LEU A 114 -9.57 13.83 1.37
N LEU A 115 -8.24 13.72 1.32
CA LEU A 115 -7.48 12.81 2.18
C LEU A 115 -7.45 13.31 3.63
N LYS A 116 -7.26 14.63 3.82
CA LYS A 116 -7.35 15.29 5.14
C LYS A 116 -8.70 15.03 5.82
N ARG A 117 -9.81 15.16 5.09
CA ARG A 117 -11.16 14.88 5.63
C ARG A 117 -11.33 13.44 6.11
N VAL A 118 -10.73 12.46 5.44
CA VAL A 118 -10.76 11.07 5.90
C VAL A 118 -9.93 10.92 7.18
N CYS A 119 -8.75 11.54 7.25
CA CYS A 119 -7.94 11.58 8.47
C CYS A 119 -8.71 12.17 9.65
N GLU A 120 -9.38 13.30 9.45
CA GLU A 120 -10.21 13.96 10.46
C GLU A 120 -11.38 13.06 10.91
N LYS A 121 -12.06 12.40 9.98
CA LYS A 121 -13.17 11.46 10.26
C LYS A 121 -12.75 10.36 11.25
N TYR A 122 -11.51 9.86 11.16
CA TYR A 122 -10.99 8.78 12.00
C TYR A 122 -10.04 9.25 13.11
N SER A 123 -10.04 10.54 13.44
CA SER A 123 -9.22 11.10 14.53
C SER A 123 -9.49 10.48 15.90
N GLY A 124 -10.72 10.04 16.16
CA GLY A 124 -11.11 9.34 17.40
C GLY A 124 -10.72 7.85 17.47
N VAL A 125 -10.17 7.27 16.39
CA VAL A 125 -9.67 5.89 16.40
C VAL A 125 -8.25 5.88 16.98
N PRO A 126 -7.93 5.00 17.95
CA PRO A 126 -6.60 4.93 18.55
C PRO A 126 -5.49 4.73 17.51
N ASP A 127 -4.41 5.49 17.67
CA ASP A 127 -3.21 5.32 16.87
C ASP A 127 -2.39 4.10 17.33
N TYR A 128 -1.67 3.51 16.39
CA TYR A 128 -0.65 2.51 16.69
C TYR A 128 0.70 3.21 16.86
N GLU A 129 1.39 2.93 17.97
CA GLU A 129 2.74 3.46 18.21
C GLU A 129 3.78 2.68 17.40
N GLU A 130 4.44 3.38 16.48
CA GLU A 130 5.50 2.82 15.65
C GLU A 130 6.88 3.06 16.26
N LYS A 131 7.81 2.17 15.92
CA LYS A 131 9.23 2.41 16.19
C LYS A 131 9.77 3.47 15.23
N PRO A 132 10.67 4.37 15.68
CA PRO A 132 11.27 5.36 14.79
C PRO A 132 11.99 4.71 13.61
N THR A 133 11.66 5.16 12.40
CA THR A 133 12.29 4.74 11.13
C THR A 133 12.28 5.90 10.14
N TRP A 134 13.24 5.93 9.21
CA TRP A 134 13.46 7.08 8.31
C TRP A 134 12.22 7.47 7.49
N TYR A 135 11.45 6.49 7.00
CA TYR A 135 10.29 6.73 6.13
C TYR A 135 9.10 7.34 6.87
N ILE A 136 9.07 7.34 8.21
CA ILE A 136 7.99 7.97 8.98
C ILE A 136 8.00 9.50 8.73
N GLY A 137 9.19 10.10 8.66
CA GLY A 137 9.34 11.54 8.37
C GLY A 137 8.94 11.94 6.94
N GLU A 138 8.90 10.97 6.03
CA GLU A 138 8.49 11.19 4.63
C GLU A 138 6.98 11.14 4.44
N ARG A 139 6.23 10.65 5.44
CA ARG A 139 4.77 10.58 5.37
C ARG A 139 4.17 11.98 5.45
N THR A 140 3.05 12.14 4.77
CA THR A 140 2.22 13.33 4.94
C THR A 140 1.45 13.27 6.26
N GLY A 141 1.11 14.43 6.82
CA GLY A 141 0.41 14.54 8.11
C GLY A 141 -1.04 14.04 8.12
N TYR A 142 -1.57 13.62 6.97
CA TYR A 142 -2.89 12.98 6.85
C TYR A 142 -2.80 11.46 6.62
N SER A 143 -1.61 10.88 6.83
CA SER A 143 -1.46 9.42 6.95
C SER A 143 -2.07 8.93 8.26
N MET A 144 -2.68 7.75 8.28
CA MET A 144 -3.37 7.20 9.44
C MET A 144 -2.83 5.82 9.78
N ILE A 145 -2.29 5.64 10.99
CA ILE A 145 -1.82 4.35 11.47
C ILE A 145 -2.64 3.96 12.69
N LYS A 146 -3.66 3.12 12.49
CA LYS A 146 -4.69 2.86 13.48
C LYS A 146 -4.61 1.45 14.04
N SER A 147 -4.84 1.35 15.35
CA SER A 147 -5.00 0.09 16.07
C SER A 147 -6.43 -0.07 16.54
N LEU A 148 -7.05 -1.17 16.14
CA LEU A 148 -8.41 -1.54 16.50
C LEU A 148 -8.39 -2.87 17.26
N GLU A 149 -9.29 -2.97 18.24
CA GLU A 149 -9.64 -4.24 18.85
C GLU A 149 -10.67 -4.98 17.99
N ALA A 150 -10.74 -6.31 18.15
CA ALA A 150 -11.62 -7.17 17.35
C ALA A 150 -13.12 -6.85 17.49
N ASP A 151 -13.53 -6.17 18.57
CA ASP A 151 -14.90 -5.75 18.87
C ASP A 151 -15.17 -4.26 18.61
N SER A 152 -14.22 -3.55 17.98
CA SER A 152 -14.39 -2.16 17.57
C SER A 152 -15.64 -1.98 16.70
N LYS A 153 -16.41 -0.90 16.95
CA LYS A 153 -17.55 -0.50 16.11
C LYS A 153 -17.10 0.03 14.74
N VAL A 154 -15.90 0.56 14.64
CA VAL A 154 -15.26 0.95 13.38
C VAL A 154 -14.58 -0.28 12.80
N SER A 155 -14.76 -0.54 11.50
CA SER A 155 -14.12 -1.66 10.82
C SER A 155 -12.91 -1.21 9.98
N LEU A 156 -11.92 -2.10 9.80
CA LEU A 156 -10.79 -1.86 8.90
C LEU A 156 -11.27 -1.62 7.47
N SER A 157 -12.33 -2.32 7.07
CA SER A 157 -12.93 -2.19 5.74
C SER A 157 -13.50 -0.80 5.46
N GLU A 158 -14.04 -0.13 6.48
CA GLU A 158 -14.59 1.21 6.35
C GLU A 158 -13.46 2.23 6.14
N ILE A 159 -12.43 2.19 6.98
CA ILE A 159 -11.26 3.07 6.88
C ILE A 159 -10.58 2.89 5.52
N ALA A 160 -10.35 1.65 5.10
CA ALA A 160 -9.76 1.35 3.79
C ALA A 160 -10.63 1.87 2.63
N ALA A 161 -11.94 1.61 2.66
CA ALA A 161 -12.84 2.03 1.58
C ALA A 161 -12.92 3.56 1.46
N ASP A 162 -12.98 4.28 2.58
CA ASP A 162 -13.05 5.73 2.59
C ASP A 162 -11.75 6.37 2.11
N SER A 163 -10.61 5.84 2.56
CA SER A 163 -9.28 6.28 2.12
C SER A 163 -9.10 6.08 0.61
N ILE A 164 -9.42 4.89 0.11
CA ILE A 164 -9.25 4.56 -1.32
C ILE A 164 -10.24 5.34 -2.19
N ARG A 165 -11.46 5.61 -1.70
CA ARG A 165 -12.43 6.45 -2.43
C ARG A 165 -11.98 7.89 -2.52
N ALA A 166 -11.50 8.46 -1.42
CA ALA A 166 -10.93 9.80 -1.42
C ALA A 166 -9.70 9.88 -2.34
N TYR A 167 -8.79 8.90 -2.23
CA TYR A 167 -7.58 8.81 -3.05
C TYR A 167 -7.87 8.66 -4.53
N LYS A 168 -8.81 7.79 -4.92
CA LYS A 168 -9.26 7.68 -6.32
C LYS A 168 -9.74 9.02 -6.85
N LYS A 169 -10.61 9.70 -6.11
CA LYS A 169 -11.12 11.00 -6.53
C LYS A 169 -10.00 12.03 -6.69
N SER A 170 -9.06 12.09 -5.74
CA SER A 170 -7.86 12.93 -5.88
C SER A 170 -7.04 12.55 -7.12
N ALA A 171 -6.74 11.26 -7.31
CA ALA A 171 -5.87 10.76 -8.36
C ALA A 171 -6.37 11.08 -9.77
N PHE A 172 -7.67 10.86 -10.02
CA PHE A 172 -8.28 11.09 -11.33
C PHE A 172 -8.75 12.53 -11.56
N SER A 173 -8.62 13.42 -10.57
CA SER A 173 -8.84 14.86 -10.72
C SER A 173 -7.55 15.68 -10.67
N ALA A 174 -6.42 15.07 -10.32
CA ALA A 174 -5.14 15.75 -10.26
C ALA A 174 -4.58 16.04 -11.66
N GLY A 175 -3.90 17.19 -11.78
CA GLY A 175 -3.02 17.46 -12.92
C GLY A 175 -1.81 16.53 -12.92
N LYS A 176 -0.94 16.69 -13.92
CA LYS A 176 0.32 15.96 -14.02
C LYS A 176 1.48 16.81 -13.47
N SER A 177 2.40 16.17 -12.76
CA SER A 177 3.64 16.74 -12.22
C SER A 177 4.81 15.79 -12.46
N GLY A 178 5.75 16.19 -13.31
CA GLY A 178 6.98 15.43 -13.56
C GLY A 178 7.90 15.39 -12.33
N GLU A 179 7.85 16.43 -11.48
CA GLU A 179 8.59 16.49 -10.22
C GLU A 179 8.13 15.37 -9.27
N ASN A 180 6.82 15.17 -9.13
CA ASN A 180 6.29 14.10 -8.28
C ASN A 180 6.80 12.73 -8.71
N LEU A 181 6.76 12.43 -10.01
CA LEU A 181 7.27 11.17 -10.54
C LEU A 181 8.76 10.98 -10.23
N ALA A 182 9.58 12.01 -10.46
CA ALA A 182 11.01 11.96 -10.15
C ALA A 182 11.27 11.78 -8.64
N GLY A 183 10.50 12.45 -7.79
CA GLY A 183 10.54 12.31 -6.33
C GLY A 183 10.19 10.89 -5.89
N LEU A 184 9.12 10.30 -6.44
CA LEU A 184 8.72 8.93 -6.17
C LEU A 184 9.78 7.90 -6.59
N MET A 185 10.51 8.16 -7.68
CA MET A 185 11.62 7.29 -8.09
C MET A 185 12.79 7.36 -7.11
N LYS A 186 13.14 8.56 -6.62
CA LYS A 186 14.14 8.70 -5.56
C LYS A 186 13.69 8.01 -4.27
N PHE A 187 12.42 8.17 -3.89
CA PHE A 187 11.84 7.51 -2.73
C PHE A 187 11.88 5.98 -2.85
N ARG A 188 11.58 5.43 -4.04
CA ARG A 188 11.72 3.99 -4.31
C ARG A 188 13.16 3.51 -4.11
N GLU A 189 14.15 4.24 -4.62
CA GLU A 189 15.56 3.83 -4.43
C GLU A 189 15.95 3.87 -2.94
N ARG A 190 15.45 4.83 -2.16
CA ARG A 190 15.63 4.82 -0.69
C ARG A 190 14.96 3.62 -0.03
N MET A 191 13.74 3.26 -0.41
CA MET A 191 13.04 2.06 0.07
C MET A 191 13.83 0.77 -0.19
N ILE A 192 14.56 0.70 -1.31
CA ILE A 192 15.42 -0.42 -1.66
C ILE A 192 16.73 -0.42 -0.86
N ASN A 193 17.37 0.75 -0.73
CA ASN A 193 18.72 0.87 -0.17
C ASN A 193 18.74 0.99 1.37
N GLU A 194 17.87 1.84 1.93
CA GLU A 194 17.75 2.08 3.38
C GLU A 194 16.81 1.08 4.05
N GLY A 195 15.94 0.43 3.26
CA GLY A 195 15.04 -0.61 3.72
C GLY A 195 13.74 -0.10 4.34
N ASN A 196 12.79 -1.02 4.51
CA ASN A 196 11.47 -0.84 5.11
C ASN A 196 11.07 -2.15 5.84
N PRO A 197 9.92 -2.23 6.52
CA PRO A 197 9.54 -3.40 7.32
C PRO A 197 9.54 -4.74 6.55
N SER A 198 9.39 -4.70 5.22
CA SER A 198 9.37 -5.89 4.37
C SER A 198 10.75 -6.25 3.77
N SER A 199 11.76 -5.39 3.86
CA SER A 199 13.03 -5.57 3.15
C SER A 199 13.75 -6.85 3.54
N ASP A 200 13.87 -7.13 4.84
CA ASP A 200 14.58 -8.32 5.33
C ASP A 200 13.92 -9.61 4.86
N ILE A 201 12.59 -9.67 4.88
CA ILE A 201 11.88 -10.87 4.44
C ILE A 201 11.97 -11.04 2.93
N LEU A 202 11.84 -9.96 2.15
CA LEU A 202 11.99 -10.02 0.70
C LEU A 202 13.41 -10.44 0.29
N LYS A 203 14.45 -9.95 0.97
CA LYS A 203 15.84 -10.38 0.77
C LYS A 203 16.03 -11.85 1.10
N LYS A 204 15.40 -12.36 2.16
CA LYS A 204 15.42 -13.79 2.49
C LYS A 204 14.69 -14.66 1.46
N VAL A 205 13.64 -14.14 0.84
CA VAL A 205 12.84 -14.85 -0.19
C VAL A 205 13.58 -14.88 -1.53
N PHE A 206 14.07 -13.72 -1.98
CA PHE A 206 14.51 -13.50 -3.36
C PHE A 206 15.99 -13.15 -3.53
N GLY A 207 16.74 -12.98 -2.43
CA GLY A 207 18.07 -12.36 -2.43
C GLY A 207 17.99 -10.84 -2.65
N GLU A 208 19.13 -10.15 -2.51
CA GLU A 208 19.24 -8.68 -2.62
C GLU A 208 18.68 -8.16 -3.96
N LYS A 209 19.17 -8.70 -5.08
CA LYS A 209 18.72 -8.32 -6.42
C LYS A 209 17.23 -8.59 -6.63
N GLY A 210 16.75 -9.75 -6.17
CA GLY A 210 15.36 -10.12 -6.34
C GLY A 210 14.39 -9.29 -5.49
N ALA A 211 14.82 -8.84 -4.31
CA ALA A 211 14.07 -7.89 -3.49
C ALA A 211 13.98 -6.51 -4.14
N ALA A 212 15.10 -6.00 -4.69
CA ALA A 212 15.11 -4.75 -5.45
C ALA A 212 14.19 -4.83 -6.68
N ASP A 213 14.26 -5.94 -7.43
CA ASP A 213 13.37 -6.20 -8.56
C ASP A 213 11.89 -6.27 -8.14
N PHE A 214 11.58 -6.83 -6.97
CA PHE A 214 10.21 -6.85 -6.44
C PHE A 214 9.68 -5.43 -6.22
N PHE A 215 10.49 -4.52 -5.66
CA PHE A 215 10.10 -3.10 -5.55
C PHE A 215 9.91 -2.46 -6.92
N LYS A 216 10.83 -2.67 -7.86
CA LYS A 216 10.81 -2.05 -9.19
C LYS A 216 9.73 -2.60 -10.14
N LYS A 217 9.26 -3.83 -9.92
CA LYS A 217 8.29 -4.51 -10.80
C LYS A 217 6.91 -4.69 -10.17
N CYS A 218 6.80 -4.63 -8.84
CA CYS A 218 5.56 -4.95 -8.14
C CYS A 218 5.07 -3.80 -7.27
N VAL A 219 5.91 -3.27 -6.37
CA VAL A 219 5.49 -2.25 -5.40
C VAL A 219 5.39 -0.87 -6.05
N MET A 220 6.50 -0.38 -6.63
CA MET A 220 6.58 0.95 -7.24
C MET A 220 7.12 0.88 -8.68
N PRO A 221 6.37 0.25 -9.61
CA PRO A 221 6.79 0.14 -11.01
C PRO A 221 6.68 1.47 -11.76
N GLU A 222 7.67 1.71 -12.63
CA GLU A 222 7.69 2.85 -13.56
C GLU A 222 6.84 2.65 -14.81
N LYS A 223 6.51 1.39 -15.13
CA LYS A 223 5.77 0.98 -16.31
C LYS A 223 4.92 -0.22 -15.93
#